data_AF-A0A523V2Z2-F1
#
_entry.id   AF-A0A523V2Z2-F1
#
_cell.length_a   1.000
_cell.length_b   1.000
_cell.length_c   1.000
_cell.angle_alpha   90.00
_cell.angle_beta   90.00
_cell.angle_gamma   90.00
#
_symmetry.space_group_name_H-M   'P 1'
#
loop_
_entity.id
_entity.type
_entity.pdbx_description
1 polymer ?
#
loop_
_entity_poly.entity_id
_entity_poly.type
_entity_poly.pdbx_seq_one_letter_code
_entity_poly.pdbx_strand_id
1 'polypeptide(L)'
;MAKPTAKPDQAAAGEFGSMPLDPIYAWGIVLEPVETLINETTAYILELSREAYDKAEEFDLEALETRFLAFFDRLVEEGTLRRLPDADPAMGRRILGPRRWLRAVQLRINRTVATWREESGPDA
;
A
#
# COMPACT_ATOMS: atom_id res chain seq x y z
N MET A 1 -4.16 -31.97 -20.26
CA MET A 1 -5.01 -31.21 -19.31
C MET A 1 -4.18 -30.04 -18.83
N ALA A 2 -4.49 -28.83 -19.30
CA ALA A 2 -3.74 -27.62 -18.95
C ALA A 2 -4.12 -27.17 -17.52
N LYS A 3 -3.12 -26.91 -16.68
CA LYS A 3 -3.32 -26.28 -15.37
C LYS A 3 -3.87 -24.86 -15.59
N PRO A 4 -4.79 -24.37 -14.74
CA PRO A 4 -5.19 -22.97 -14.81
C PRO A 4 -4.00 -22.10 -14.38
N THR A 5 -3.48 -21.31 -15.32
CA THR A 5 -2.61 -20.17 -15.06
C THR A 5 -3.39 -19.18 -14.19
N ALA A 6 -3.03 -19.09 -12.92
CA ALA A 6 -3.50 -18.02 -12.06
C ALA A 6 -3.09 -16.68 -12.70
N LYS A 7 -4.05 -15.77 -12.87
CA LYS A 7 -3.76 -14.39 -13.26
C LYS A 7 -2.79 -13.79 -12.23
N PRO A 8 -1.74 -13.07 -12.64
CA PRO A 8 -0.74 -12.50 -11.72
C PRO A 8 -1.36 -11.59 -10.63
N ASP A 9 -2.54 -11.04 -10.91
CA ASP A 9 -3.33 -10.19 -10.01
C ASP A 9 -3.88 -10.93 -8.76
N GLN A 10 -4.13 -12.24 -8.85
CA GLN A 10 -4.73 -13.00 -7.74
C GLN A 10 -3.72 -13.54 -6.73
N ALA A 11 -2.49 -13.82 -7.16
CA ALA A 11 -1.41 -14.19 -6.24
C ALA A 11 -0.98 -12.98 -5.38
N ALA A 12 -1.09 -11.77 -5.95
CA ALA A 12 -0.80 -10.51 -5.27
C ALA A 12 -1.84 -10.11 -4.20
N ALA A 13 -2.85 -10.94 -3.92
CA ALA A 13 -3.83 -10.71 -2.87
C ALA A 13 -3.60 -11.62 -1.64
N GLY A 14 -3.05 -12.83 -1.83
CA GLY A 14 -2.98 -13.87 -0.78
C GLY A 14 -1.86 -13.70 0.24
N GLU A 15 -0.69 -13.16 -0.15
CA GLU A 15 0.46 -12.94 0.74
C GLU A 15 0.42 -11.59 1.49
N PHE A 16 -0.61 -10.78 1.23
CA PHE A 16 -0.68 -9.37 1.62
C PHE A 16 -1.56 -9.09 2.84
N GLY A 17 -2.18 -10.14 3.40
CA GLY A 17 -3.28 -10.05 4.36
C GLY A 17 -2.94 -9.85 5.84
N SER A 18 -1.67 -9.58 6.22
CA SER A 18 -1.31 -9.50 7.65
C SER A 18 -1.17 -8.09 8.21
N MET A 19 -1.00 -7.06 7.37
CA MET A 19 -0.88 -5.67 7.84
C MET A 19 -2.11 -4.85 7.48
N PRO A 20 -2.73 -4.12 8.43
CA PRO A 20 -3.80 -3.21 8.09
C PRO A 20 -3.28 -2.02 7.27
N LEU A 21 -3.92 -1.76 6.14
CA LEU A 21 -3.64 -0.60 5.27
C LEU A 21 -4.30 0.69 5.77
N ASP A 22 -5.15 0.59 6.79
CA ASP A 22 -5.87 1.74 7.33
C ASP A 22 -4.91 2.71 8.06
N PRO A 23 -4.91 4.02 7.70
CA PRO A 23 -4.04 5.01 8.31
C PRO A 23 -4.33 5.22 9.80
N ILE A 24 -5.44 4.70 10.35
CA ILE A 24 -5.72 4.72 11.78
C ILE A 24 -4.60 4.04 12.59
N TYR A 25 -3.98 2.98 12.05
CA TYR A 25 -2.90 2.24 12.73
C TYR A 25 -1.54 2.93 12.66
N ALA A 26 -1.41 3.96 11.83
CA ALA A 26 -0.21 4.76 11.68
C ALA A 26 -0.37 6.12 12.36
N TRP A 27 -1.32 6.93 11.89
CA TRP A 27 -1.48 8.34 12.26
C TRP A 27 -2.73 8.60 13.11
N GLY A 28 -3.62 7.62 13.30
CA GLY A 28 -4.91 7.82 13.95
C GLY A 28 -5.96 8.47 13.05
N ILE A 29 -5.65 8.67 11.76
CA ILE A 29 -6.58 9.23 10.78
C ILE A 29 -7.66 8.20 10.49
N VAL A 30 -8.93 8.59 10.62
CA VAL A 30 -10.08 7.70 10.40
C VAL A 30 -10.74 8.06 9.07
N LEU A 31 -10.74 7.12 8.13
CA LEU A 31 -11.30 7.30 6.79
C LEU A 31 -12.35 6.22 6.50
N GLU A 32 -13.45 6.63 5.88
CA GLU A 32 -14.53 5.73 5.46
C GLU A 32 -14.96 5.99 4.01
N PRO A 33 -15.50 5.00 3.29
CA PRO A 33 -15.69 3.60 3.71
C PRO A 33 -14.37 2.81 3.74
N VAL A 34 -14.20 1.94 4.74
CA VAL A 34 -12.95 1.17 4.93
C VAL A 34 -12.64 0.25 3.74
N GLU A 35 -13.66 -0.35 3.11
CA GLU A 35 -13.46 -1.20 1.93
C GLU A 35 -12.89 -0.40 0.75
N THR A 36 -13.45 0.79 0.49
CA THR A 36 -12.94 1.71 -0.54
C THR A 36 -11.51 2.11 -0.23
N LEU A 37 -11.24 2.51 1.02
CA LEU A 37 -9.89 2.85 1.47
C LEU A 37 -8.88 1.73 1.20
N ILE A 38 -9.20 0.49 1.56
CA ILE A 38 -8.31 -0.66 1.36
C ILE A 38 -8.04 -0.89 -0.13
N ASN A 39 -9.08 -0.81 -0.97
CA ASN A 39 -8.96 -1.00 -2.42
C ASN A 39 -8.09 0.10 -3.06
N GLU A 40 -8.39 1.36 -2.78
CA GLU A 40 -7.63 2.51 -3.29
C GLU A 40 -6.18 2.47 -2.82
N THR A 41 -5.94 2.15 -1.54
CA THR A 41 -4.57 2.04 -0.99
C THR A 41 -3.80 0.89 -1.64
N THR A 42 -4.47 -0.24 -1.91
CA THR A 42 -3.85 -1.37 -2.61
C THR A 42 -3.47 -1.00 -4.04
N ALA A 43 -4.37 -0.34 -4.76
CA ALA A 43 -4.11 0.15 -6.11
C ALA A 43 -2.93 1.14 -6.12
N TYR A 44 -2.90 2.07 -5.17
CA TYR A 44 -1.82 3.05 -5.07
C TYR A 44 -0.45 2.41 -4.76
N ILE A 45 -0.40 1.36 -3.94
CA ILE A 45 0.85 0.60 -3.72
C ILE A 45 1.33 -0.05 -5.03
N LEU A 46 0.42 -0.58 -5.86
CA LEU A 46 0.78 -1.13 -7.17
C LEU A 46 1.29 -0.05 -8.12
N GLU A 47 0.68 1.14 -8.12
CA GLU A 47 1.17 2.30 -8.89
C GLU A 47 2.58 2.71 -8.46
N LEU A 48 2.84 2.80 -7.16
CA LEU A 48 4.18 3.08 -6.63
C LEU A 48 5.17 1.97 -7.01
N SER A 49 4.74 0.70 -6.96
CA SER A 49 5.58 -0.42 -7.39
C SER A 49 5.95 -0.31 -8.86
N ARG A 50 5.01 0.11 -9.71
CA ARG A 50 5.27 0.35 -11.14
C ARG A 50 6.26 1.49 -11.34
N GLU A 51 6.08 2.59 -10.64
CA GLU A 51 7.02 3.72 -10.68
C GLU A 51 8.44 3.29 -10.26
N ALA A 52 8.58 2.56 -9.17
CA ALA A 52 9.86 2.05 -8.67
C ALA A 52 10.52 1.07 -9.65
N TYR A 53 9.73 0.21 -10.29
CA TYR A 53 10.20 -0.70 -11.34
C TYR A 53 10.74 0.09 -12.54
N ASP A 54 9.94 1.01 -13.08
CA ASP A 54 10.26 1.75 -14.31
C ASP A 54 11.45 2.71 -14.13
N LYS A 55 11.61 3.32 -12.95
CA LYS A 55 12.72 4.25 -12.63
C LYS A 55 13.95 3.56 -12.05
N ALA A 56 13.86 2.28 -11.72
CA ALA A 56 14.89 1.53 -10.98
C ALA A 56 15.31 2.20 -9.65
N GLU A 57 14.36 2.83 -8.96
CA GLU A 57 14.59 3.59 -7.72
C GLU A 57 13.72 3.04 -6.57
N GLU A 58 14.26 3.03 -5.36
CA GLU A 58 13.51 2.68 -4.14
C GLU A 58 13.06 3.94 -3.42
N PHE A 59 11.85 3.92 -2.85
CA PHE A 59 11.37 5.03 -2.03
C PHE A 59 11.93 4.95 -0.62
N ASP A 60 12.39 6.07 -0.07
CA ASP A 60 12.62 6.18 1.37
C ASP A 60 11.30 6.37 2.15
N LEU A 61 11.37 6.30 3.48
CA LEU A 61 10.17 6.39 4.33
C LEU A 61 9.54 7.78 4.35
N GLU A 62 10.32 8.84 4.17
CA GLU A 62 9.83 10.23 4.22
C GLU A 62 9.07 10.58 2.94
N ALA A 63 9.59 10.14 1.79
CA ALA A 63 8.92 10.21 0.50
C ALA A 63 7.61 9.42 0.51
N LEU A 64 7.62 8.20 1.06
CA LEU A 64 6.39 7.42 1.22
C LEU A 64 5.38 8.11 2.14
N GLU A 65 5.81 8.63 3.29
CA GLU A 65 4.92 9.34 4.22
C GLU A 65 4.23 10.51 3.54
N THR A 66 5.00 11.37 2.88
CA THR A 66 4.48 12.53 2.14
C THR A 66 3.48 12.11 1.07
N ARG A 67 3.79 11.06 0.30
CA ARG A 67 2.93 10.55 -0.77
C ARG A 67 1.64 9.96 -0.25
N PHE A 68 1.67 9.15 0.81
CA PHE A 68 0.47 8.54 1.38
C PHE A 68 -0.45 9.56 2.04
N LEU A 69 0.09 10.53 2.78
CA LEU A 69 -0.74 11.58 3.38
C LEU A 69 -1.43 12.42 2.29
N ALA A 70 -0.68 12.84 1.26
CA ALA A 70 -1.25 13.57 0.13
C ALA A 70 -2.28 12.74 -0.65
N PHE A 71 -2.04 11.44 -0.82
CA PHE A 71 -2.97 10.51 -1.44
C PHE A 71 -4.29 10.41 -0.67
N PHE A 72 -4.25 10.25 0.66
CA PHE A 72 -5.45 10.20 1.49
C PHE A 72 -6.20 11.52 1.50
N ASP A 73 -5.50 12.65 1.59
CA ASP A 73 -6.12 13.98 1.53
C ASP A 73 -6.84 14.16 0.18
N ARG A 74 -6.21 13.78 -0.93
CA ARG A 74 -6.84 13.81 -2.27
C ARG A 74 -8.13 12.97 -2.32
N LEU A 75 -8.11 11.75 -1.78
CA LEU A 75 -9.32 10.91 -1.77
C LEU A 75 -10.46 11.53 -0.95
N VAL A 76 -10.15 12.31 0.08
CA VAL A 76 -11.15 13.05 0.85
C VAL A 76 -11.64 14.27 0.08
N GLU A 77 -10.75 15.01 -0.58
CA GLU A 77 -11.10 16.17 -1.42
C GLU A 77 -12.00 15.79 -2.61
N GLU A 78 -11.74 14.64 -3.22
CA GLU A 78 -12.54 14.09 -4.32
C GLU A 78 -13.89 13.52 -3.87
N GLY A 79 -14.11 13.39 -2.55
CA GLY A 79 -15.32 12.79 -1.98
C GLY A 79 -15.37 11.26 -2.07
N THR A 80 -14.28 10.62 -2.50
CA THR A 80 -14.13 9.15 -2.54
C THR A 80 -14.12 8.57 -1.13
N LEU A 81 -13.47 9.26 -0.20
CA LEU A 81 -13.46 8.95 1.22
C LEU A 81 -14.03 10.13 2.03
N ARG A 82 -14.55 9.82 3.21
CA ARG A 82 -14.94 10.77 4.24
C ARG A 82 -13.99 10.65 5.41
N ARG A 83 -13.42 11.78 5.84
CA ARG A 83 -12.67 11.86 7.08
C ARG A 83 -13.62 12.00 8.27
N LEU A 84 -13.46 11.09 9.23
CA LEU A 84 -14.10 11.18 10.54
C LEU A 84 -13.15 11.85 11.55
N PRO A 85 -13.63 12.21 12.75
CA PRO A 85 -12.75 12.66 13.82
C PRO A 85 -11.61 11.66 14.04
N ASP A 86 -10.38 12.17 14.10
CA ASP A 86 -9.20 11.34 14.29
C ASP A 86 -9.28 10.58 15.63
N ALA A 87 -8.84 9.33 15.62
CA ALA A 87 -8.76 8.50 16.81
C ALA A 87 -7.54 8.87 17.66
N ASP A 88 -7.59 8.58 18.96
CA ASP A 88 -6.42 8.77 19.84
C ASP A 88 -5.21 8.01 19.28
N PRO A 89 -4.13 8.71 18.87
CA PRO A 89 -2.95 8.09 18.28
C PRO A 89 -2.27 7.10 19.23
N ALA A 90 -2.52 7.19 20.54
CA ALA A 90 -2.00 6.24 21.53
C ALA A 90 -2.39 4.80 21.22
N MET A 91 -3.57 4.57 20.64
CA MET A 91 -4.02 3.23 20.26
C MET A 91 -3.31 2.73 18.99
N GLY A 92 -3.28 3.54 17.92
CA GLY A 92 -2.63 3.18 16.65
C GLY A 92 -1.10 3.02 16.78
N ARG A 93 -0.44 3.92 17.50
CA ARG A 93 1.02 3.88 17.76
C ARG A 93 1.46 2.63 18.53
N ARG A 94 0.60 2.05 19.38
CA ARG A 94 0.89 0.80 20.09
C ARG A 94 0.86 -0.41 19.15
N ILE A 95 0.11 -0.34 18.06
CA ILE A 95 -0.09 -1.45 17.11
C ILE A 95 0.99 -1.40 16.02
N LEU A 96 1.05 -0.33 15.21
CA LEU A 96 2.08 -0.15 14.17
C LEU A 96 2.84 1.17 14.35
N GLY A 97 2.12 2.30 14.33
CA GLY A 97 2.69 3.63 14.19
C GLY A 97 3.27 3.89 12.78
N PRO A 98 3.54 5.17 12.43
CA PRO A 98 3.84 5.55 11.04
C PRO A 98 5.06 4.82 10.47
N ARG A 99 6.15 4.78 11.25
CA ARG A 99 7.41 4.17 10.80
C ARG A 99 7.28 2.68 10.46
N ARG A 100 6.52 1.90 11.24
CA ARG A 100 6.37 0.45 10.97
C ARG A 100 5.44 0.23 9.79
N TRP A 101 4.37 1.02 9.70
CA TRP A 101 3.44 0.97 8.59
C TRP A 101 4.16 1.26 7.26
N LEU A 102 4.90 2.37 7.20
CA LEU A 102 5.66 2.77 6.00
C LEU A 102 6.73 1.75 5.63
N ARG A 103 7.46 1.20 6.61
CA ARG A 103 8.46 0.13 6.35
C ARG A 103 7.83 -1.11 5.74
N ALA A 104 6.67 -1.51 6.21
CA ALA A 104 5.99 -2.67 5.68
C ALA A 104 5.42 -2.42 4.27
N VAL A 105 4.93 -1.21 3.98
CA VAL A 105 4.59 -0.82 2.61
C VAL A 105 5.81 -0.77 1.70
N GLN A 106 6.94 -0.23 2.17
CA GLN A 106 8.20 -0.22 1.42
C GLN A 106 8.65 -1.64 1.07
N LEU A 107 8.65 -2.56 2.06
CA LEU A 107 8.96 -3.97 1.82
C LEU A 107 8.00 -4.62 0.81
N ARG A 108 6.72 -4.23 0.84
CA ARG A 108 5.69 -4.72 -0.09
C ARG A 108 6.01 -4.28 -1.52
N ILE A 109 6.29 -3.00 -1.72
CA ILE A 109 6.72 -2.42 -3.01
C ILE A 109 7.96 -3.14 -3.53
N ASN A 110 9.00 -3.25 -2.71
CA ASN A 110 10.27 -3.85 -3.10
C ASN A 110 10.12 -5.32 -3.51
N ARG A 111 9.27 -6.08 -2.81
CA ARG A 111 8.95 -7.48 -3.18
C ARG A 111 8.23 -7.57 -4.51
N THR A 112 7.21 -6.74 -4.73
CA THR A 112 6.49 -6.71 -6.01
C THR A 112 7.43 -6.38 -7.17
N VAL A 113 8.30 -5.38 -7.01
CA VAL A 113 9.31 -5.01 -8.01
C VAL A 113 10.28 -6.17 -8.26
N ALA A 114 10.76 -6.85 -7.21
CA ALA A 114 11.66 -7.99 -7.35
C ALA A 114 11.01 -9.12 -8.16
N THR A 115 9.76 -9.49 -7.84
CA THR A 115 9.01 -10.50 -8.60
C THR A 115 8.87 -10.12 -10.07
N TRP A 116 8.50 -8.88 -10.40
CA TRP A 116 8.40 -8.45 -11.80
C TRP A 116 9.73 -8.46 -12.53
N ARG A 117 10.84 -8.16 -11.85
CA ARG A 117 12.19 -8.23 -12.43
C ARG A 117 12.61 -9.67 -12.72
N GLU A 118 12.28 -10.61 -11.83
CA GLU A 118 12.51 -12.04 -12.03
C GLU A 118 11.70 -12.56 -13.23
N GLU A 119 10.43 -12.17 -13.33
CA GLU A 119 9.53 -12.54 -14.45
C GLU A 119 9.90 -11.87 -15.78
N SER A 120 10.63 -10.75 -15.76
CA SER A 120 11.05 -10.02 -16.97
C SER A 120 12.49 -10.36 -17.41
N GLY A 121 13.15 -11.30 -16.73
CA GLY A 121 14.50 -11.76 -17.05
C GLY A 121 14.58 -12.56 -18.36
N PRO A 122 15.78 -12.75 -18.94
CA PRO A 122 15.96 -13.44 -20.23
C PRO A 122 15.59 -14.94 -20.22
N ASP A 123 15.29 -15.51 -19.04
CA ASP A 123 14.89 -16.91 -18.85
C ASP A 123 13.37 -17.10 -18.63
N ALA A 124 12.55 -16.07 -18.86
CA ALA A 124 11.09 -16.11 -18.77
C ALA A 124 10.39 -16.41 -20.11
#